data_AF-A0ABD2VFY3-F1
#
_entry.id   AF-A0ABD2VFY3-F1
#
_cell.length_a   1.000
_cell.length_b   1.000
_cell.length_c   1.000
_cell.angle_alpha   90.00
_cell.angle_beta   90.00
_cell.angle_gamma   90.00
#
_symmetry.space_group_name_H-M   'P 1'
#
loop_
_entity.id
_entity.type
_entity.pdbx_description
1 polymer ?
#
loop_
_entity_poly.entity_id
_entity_poly.type
_entity_poly.pdbx_seq_one_letter_code
_entity_poly.pdbx_strand_id
1 'polypeptide(L)'
;MVAESITPFFNDSWGRWKEFMYNIREKIWNQFKCVWQPCYENKINSIFERNARIRVTKMLFEARKSNKKPCWLREDIWVKSLEKWNTPEFKKKCERGKAARASIKGGSLHTGGSMSFPGHKRKMTKLKGEEVFNVEVFEETHKKRNKDGTRGE
;
A
#
# COMPACT_ATOMS: atom_id res chain seq x y z
N MET A 1 -0.58 18.76 -0.41
CA MET A 1 -0.88 18.48 1.02
C MET A 1 0.10 17.52 1.70
N VAL A 2 0.00 16.17 1.61
CA VAL A 2 0.95 15.27 2.34
C VAL A 2 2.30 15.07 1.62
N ALA A 3 2.29 14.91 0.29
CA ALA A 3 3.57 14.75 -0.44
C ALA A 3 4.41 16.03 -0.39
N GLU A 4 3.77 17.17 -0.64
CA GLU A 4 4.41 18.49 -0.58
C GLU A 4 4.98 18.81 0.80
N SER A 5 4.38 18.30 1.90
CA SER A 5 4.95 18.49 3.23
C SER A 5 6.17 17.60 3.48
N ILE A 6 6.31 16.48 2.77
CA ILE A 6 7.42 15.52 2.91
C ILE A 6 8.62 15.92 2.05
N THR A 7 8.37 16.31 0.79
CA THR A 7 9.43 16.51 -0.22
C THR A 7 10.57 17.44 0.21
N PRO A 8 10.34 18.59 0.90
CA PRO A 8 11.42 19.50 1.27
C PRO A 8 12.38 18.90 2.31
N PHE A 9 11.92 17.92 3.07
CA PHE A 9 12.67 17.31 4.16
C PHE A 9 13.34 15.99 3.76
N PHE A 10 13.24 15.59 2.48
CA PHE A 10 13.82 14.35 1.97
C PHE A 10 15.33 14.50 1.74
N ASN A 11 16.12 14.44 2.82
CA ASN A 11 17.55 14.72 2.82
C ASN A 11 18.45 13.48 2.92
N ASP A 12 17.88 12.28 2.96
CA ASP A 12 18.62 11.01 2.95
C ASP A 12 17.85 9.90 2.22
N SER A 13 18.50 8.77 1.94
CA SER A 13 18.03 7.61 1.17
C SER A 13 17.04 6.70 1.94
N TRP A 14 16.10 7.31 2.66
CA TRP A 14 15.08 6.61 3.43
C TRP A 14 14.14 5.82 2.52
N GLY A 15 14.02 4.52 2.77
CA GLY A 15 13.12 3.64 2.02
C GLY A 15 11.69 3.61 2.55
N ARG A 16 11.46 4.10 3.77
CA ARG A 16 10.19 4.00 4.50
C ARG A 16 10.01 5.23 5.39
N TRP A 17 8.76 5.61 5.64
CA TRP A 17 8.41 6.71 6.55
C TRP A 17 9.02 6.58 7.95
N LYS A 18 9.09 5.35 8.50
CA LYS A 18 9.71 5.11 9.82
C LYS A 18 11.23 5.30 9.87
N GLU A 19 11.91 5.36 8.71
CA GLU A 19 13.36 5.62 8.65
C GLU A 19 13.67 7.11 8.83
N PHE A 20 12.68 8.00 8.66
CA PHE A 20 12.84 9.41 8.98
C PHE A 20 13.01 9.58 10.49
N MET A 21 14.03 10.33 10.89
CA MET A 21 14.23 10.71 12.27
C MET A 21 13.00 11.43 12.83
N TYR A 22 12.73 11.27 14.13
CA TYR A 22 11.51 11.78 14.75
C TYR A 22 11.36 13.31 14.57
N ASN A 23 12.44 14.06 14.80
CA ASN A 23 12.50 15.51 14.60
C ASN A 23 12.17 15.92 13.16
N ILE A 24 12.53 15.11 12.16
CA ILE A 24 12.19 15.38 10.76
C ILE A 24 10.71 15.12 10.51
N ARG A 25 10.16 14.03 11.06
CA ARG A 25 8.72 13.74 10.97
C ARG A 25 7.87 14.82 11.65
N GLU A 26 8.34 15.37 12.76
CA GLU A 26 7.72 16.50 13.44
C GLU A 26 7.73 17.78 12.57
N LYS A 27 8.86 18.11 11.93
CA LYS A 27 8.92 19.22 10.97
C LYS A 27 7.95 19.05 9.81
N ILE A 28 7.88 17.84 9.27
CA ILE A 28 6.92 17.48 8.20
C ILE A 28 5.48 17.62 8.68
N TRP A 29 5.18 17.19 9.91
CA TRP A 29 3.86 17.34 10.53
C TRP A 29 3.48 18.81 10.68
N ASN A 30 4.40 19.63 11.20
CA ASN A 30 4.18 21.07 11.35
C ASN A 30 3.99 21.78 10.00
N GLN A 31 4.68 21.32 8.95
CA GLN A 31 4.49 21.81 7.58
C GLN A 31 3.11 21.43 7.01
N PHE A 32 2.59 20.25 7.36
CA PHE A 32 1.26 19.81 6.95
C PHE A 32 0.13 20.47 7.75
N LYS A 33 0.41 20.84 9.00
CA LYS A 33 -0.58 21.29 9.97
C LYS A 33 -1.32 22.53 9.47
N CYS A 34 -2.65 22.47 9.61
CA CYS A 34 -3.55 23.57 9.32
C CYS A 34 -4.49 23.80 10.51
N VAL A 35 -5.60 24.52 10.30
CA VAL A 35 -6.55 24.85 11.37
C VAL A 35 -7.53 23.70 11.58
N TRP A 36 -7.51 23.12 12.78
CA TRP A 36 -8.51 22.16 13.28
C TRP A 36 -8.65 22.30 14.80
N GLN A 37 -9.74 21.78 15.37
CA GLN A 37 -9.93 21.79 16.82
C GLN A 37 -8.92 20.87 17.52
N PRO A 38 -8.36 21.27 18.69
CA PRO A 38 -7.37 20.46 19.42
C PRO A 38 -7.80 19.03 19.73
N CYS A 39 -9.11 18.80 19.92
CA CYS A 39 -9.68 17.47 20.18
C CYS A 39 -9.44 16.47 19.03
N TYR A 40 -9.20 16.95 17.80
CA TYR A 40 -8.94 16.10 16.64
C TYR A 40 -7.45 15.91 16.34
N GLU A 41 -6.52 16.59 17.03
CA GLU A 41 -5.08 16.57 16.72
C GLU A 41 -4.53 15.13 16.60
N ASN A 42 -4.78 14.31 17.62
CA ASN A 42 -4.30 12.92 17.65
C ASN A 42 -4.90 12.08 16.52
N LYS A 43 -6.19 12.30 16.20
CA LYS A 43 -6.87 11.56 15.14
C LYS A 43 -6.33 11.95 13.78
N ILE A 44 -6.14 13.24 13.52
CA ILE A 44 -5.62 13.75 12.25
C ILE A 44 -4.16 13.31 12.09
N ASN A 45 -3.34 13.40 13.15
CA ASN A 45 -1.97 12.92 13.14
C ASN A 45 -1.91 11.42 12.77
N SER A 46 -2.78 10.59 13.37
CA SER A 46 -2.83 9.16 13.03
C SER A 46 -3.16 8.88 11.55
N ILE A 47 -4.02 9.70 10.95
CA ILE A 47 -4.40 9.62 9.53
C ILE A 47 -3.23 10.09 8.66
N PHE A 48 -2.58 11.18 9.07
CA PHE A 48 -1.42 11.74 8.42
C PHE A 48 -0.27 10.73 8.36
N GLU A 49 0.12 10.15 9.50
CA GLU A 49 1.16 9.12 9.61
C GLU A 49 0.90 7.93 8.67
N ARG A 50 -0.36 7.46 8.62
CA ARG A 50 -0.78 6.39 7.70
C ARG A 50 -0.60 6.80 6.24
N ASN A 51 -1.02 8.01 5.89
CA ASN A 51 -0.95 8.53 4.53
C ASN A 51 0.49 8.83 4.11
N ALA A 52 1.33 9.38 5.00
CA ALA A 52 2.74 9.64 4.78
C ALA A 52 3.50 8.36 4.44
N ARG A 53 3.26 7.27 5.21
CA ARG A 53 3.80 5.94 4.92
C ARG A 53 3.47 5.48 3.51
N ILE A 54 2.20 5.55 3.11
CA ILE A 54 1.76 5.14 1.77
C ILE A 54 2.41 6.03 0.70
N ARG A 55 2.46 7.34 0.95
CA ARG A 55 2.94 8.31 -0.03
C ARG A 55 4.44 8.20 -0.28
N VAL A 56 5.26 8.06 0.76
CA VAL A 56 6.72 7.84 0.63
C VAL A 56 7.00 6.60 -0.21
N THR A 57 6.39 5.46 0.13
CA THR A 57 6.60 4.21 -0.61
C THR A 57 6.16 4.34 -2.06
N LYS A 58 5.01 4.99 -2.33
CA LYS A 58 4.52 5.20 -3.70
C LYS A 58 5.47 6.10 -4.50
N MET A 59 5.91 7.23 -3.94
CA MET A 59 6.82 8.16 -4.63
C MET A 59 8.14 7.49 -5.03
N LEU A 60 8.76 6.76 -4.10
CA LEU A 60 10.00 6.03 -4.36
C LEU A 60 9.79 4.89 -5.36
N PHE A 61 8.67 4.19 -5.27
CA PHE A 61 8.33 3.15 -6.23
C PHE A 61 8.21 3.68 -7.65
N GLU A 62 7.51 4.80 -7.86
CA GLU A 62 7.36 5.41 -9.19
C GLU A 62 8.70 5.93 -9.73
N ALA A 63 9.50 6.57 -8.88
CA ALA A 63 10.85 7.04 -9.25
C ALA A 63 11.73 5.88 -9.73
N ARG A 64 11.74 4.78 -8.97
CA ARG A 64 12.48 3.56 -9.31
C ARG A 64 11.93 2.86 -10.55
N LYS A 65 10.60 2.76 -10.68
CA LYS A 65 9.95 2.09 -11.82
C LYS A 65 10.23 2.82 -13.13
N SER A 66 10.20 4.15 -13.10
CA SER A 66 10.52 4.99 -14.25
C SER A 66 12.03 5.17 -14.48
N ASN A 67 12.85 4.78 -13.51
CA ASN A 67 14.29 5.04 -13.47
C ASN A 67 14.62 6.53 -13.72
N LYS A 68 13.77 7.42 -13.22
CA LYS A 68 13.92 8.88 -13.38
C LYS A 68 13.99 9.53 -12.01
N LYS A 69 14.99 10.39 -11.84
CA LYS A 69 15.13 11.20 -10.63
C LYS A 69 13.95 12.16 -10.51
N PRO A 70 13.24 12.18 -9.38
CA PRO A 70 12.22 13.19 -9.14
C PRO A 70 12.83 14.61 -9.03
N CYS A 71 12.09 15.63 -9.45
CA CYS A 71 12.54 17.02 -9.37
C CYS A 71 12.82 17.48 -7.93
N TRP A 72 12.05 16.98 -6.96
CA TRP A 72 12.16 17.31 -5.54
C TRP A 72 13.32 16.61 -4.83
N LEU A 73 13.97 15.63 -5.46
CA LEU A 73 15.04 14.86 -4.83
C LEU A 73 16.41 15.40 -5.26
N ARG A 74 17.30 15.63 -4.29
CA ARG A 74 18.68 16.03 -4.55
C ARG A 74 19.46 14.90 -5.24
N GLU A 75 20.42 15.27 -6.09
CA GLU A 75 21.18 14.32 -6.93
C GLU A 75 21.99 13.33 -6.08
N ASP A 76 22.68 13.80 -5.05
CA ASP A 76 23.46 12.96 -4.13
C ASP A 76 22.59 11.92 -3.42
N ILE A 77 21.38 12.28 -3.02
CA ILE A 77 20.43 11.36 -2.37
C ILE A 77 19.86 10.37 -3.38
N TRP A 78 19.64 10.80 -4.62
CA TRP A 78 19.25 9.90 -5.70
C TRP A 78 20.30 8.83 -5.98
N VAL A 79 21.58 9.22 -6.08
CA VAL A 79 22.70 8.28 -6.28
C VAL A 79 22.76 7.27 -5.12
N LYS A 80 22.72 7.73 -3.86
CA LYS A 80 22.64 6.85 -2.68
C LYS A 80 21.44 5.88 -2.73
N SER A 81 20.30 6.35 -3.22
CA SER A 81 19.11 5.52 -3.37
C SER A 81 19.29 4.45 -4.44
N LEU A 82 19.92 4.79 -5.57
CA LEU A 82 20.26 3.83 -6.63
C LEU A 82 21.23 2.76 -6.15
N GLU A 83 22.28 3.14 -5.41
CA GLU A 83 23.23 2.19 -4.81
C GLU A 83 22.50 1.17 -3.94
N LYS A 84 21.65 1.65 -3.03
CA LYS A 84 20.83 0.80 -2.15
C LYS A 84 19.90 -0.14 -2.94
N TRP A 85 19.28 0.36 -4.01
CA TRP A 85 18.37 -0.44 -4.83
C TRP A 85 19.07 -1.44 -5.75
N ASN A 86 20.34 -1.19 -6.08
CA ASN A 86 21.14 -2.07 -6.94
C ASN A 86 21.75 -3.26 -6.21
N THR A 87 21.75 -3.24 -4.88
CA THR A 87 22.23 -4.36 -4.05
C THR A 87 21.51 -5.68 -4.38
N PRO A 88 22.24 -6.82 -4.43
CA PRO A 88 21.65 -8.14 -4.69
C PRO A 88 20.53 -8.49 -3.70
N GLU A 89 20.68 -8.13 -2.43
CA GLU A 89 19.72 -8.39 -1.35
C GLU A 89 18.39 -7.70 -1.64
N PHE A 90 18.45 -6.44 -2.08
CA PHE A 90 17.27 -5.66 -2.39
C PHE A 90 16.57 -6.16 -3.65
N LYS A 91 17.33 -6.50 -4.70
CA LYS A 91 16.79 -7.12 -5.93
C LYS A 91 16.10 -8.45 -5.63
N LYS A 92 16.74 -9.34 -4.86
CA LYS A 92 16.17 -10.62 -4.41
C LYS A 92 14.88 -10.42 -3.62
N LYS A 93 14.84 -9.42 -2.73
CA LYS A 93 13.62 -9.07 -1.98
C LYS A 93 12.49 -8.59 -2.91
N CYS A 94 12.81 -7.78 -3.92
CA CYS A 94 11.85 -7.29 -4.89
C CYS A 94 11.28 -8.43 -5.74
N GLU A 95 12.14 -9.31 -6.27
CA GLU A 95 11.72 -10.46 -7.07
C GLU A 95 10.87 -11.43 -6.26
N ARG A 96 11.25 -11.73 -5.01
CA ARG A 96 10.39 -12.53 -4.11
C ARG A 96 9.01 -11.89 -3.92
N GLY A 97 8.95 -10.57 -3.72
CA GLY A 97 7.68 -9.86 -3.59
C GLY A 97 6.85 -9.87 -4.88
N LYS A 98 7.50 -9.81 -6.04
CA LYS A 98 6.86 -9.91 -7.36
C LYS A 98 6.33 -11.33 -7.60
N ALA A 99 7.13 -12.36 -7.33
CA ALA A 99 6.73 -13.76 -7.41
C ALA A 99 5.56 -14.08 -6.47
N ALA A 100 5.58 -13.57 -5.23
CA ALA A 100 4.47 -13.76 -4.30
C ALA A 100 3.15 -13.13 -4.80
N ARG A 101 3.20 -11.94 -5.41
CA ARG A 101 2.01 -11.32 -6.03
C ARG A 101 1.55 -12.01 -7.31
N ALA A 102 2.48 -12.57 -8.08
CA ALA A 102 2.19 -13.32 -9.30
C ALA A 102 1.78 -14.77 -9.01
N SER A 103 1.99 -15.25 -7.77
CA SER A 103 1.64 -16.62 -7.39
C SER A 103 0.14 -16.80 -7.45
N ILE A 104 -0.28 -17.70 -8.32
CA ILE A 104 -1.66 -18.21 -8.39
C ILE A 104 -1.85 -19.35 -7.36
N LYS A 105 -0.74 -19.89 -6.83
CA LYS A 105 -0.74 -21.01 -5.90
C LYS A 105 -0.76 -20.50 -4.45
N GLY A 106 -1.85 -20.79 -3.75
CA GLY A 106 -2.11 -20.45 -2.34
C GLY A 106 -3.61 -20.34 -2.08
N GLY A 107 -4.11 -20.90 -0.97
CA GLY A 107 -5.54 -20.99 -0.64
C GLY A 107 -6.25 -19.67 -0.32
N SER A 108 -5.71 -18.53 -0.76
CA SER A 108 -6.16 -17.18 -0.42
C SER A 108 -6.25 -16.29 -1.67
N LEU A 109 -6.67 -16.83 -2.82
CA LEU A 109 -7.14 -15.99 -3.92
C LEU A 109 -8.50 -15.42 -3.57
N HIS A 110 -8.55 -14.39 -2.72
CA HIS A 110 -9.81 -13.73 -2.38
C HIS A 110 -10.30 -12.93 -3.59
N THR A 111 -11.27 -13.48 -4.32
CA THR A 111 -11.95 -12.86 -5.47
C THR A 111 -13.29 -12.22 -5.08
N GLY A 112 -13.64 -12.23 -3.78
CA GLY A 112 -14.84 -11.60 -3.24
C GLY A 112 -14.88 -10.06 -3.31
N GLY A 113 -13.79 -9.41 -3.71
CA GLY A 113 -13.72 -7.96 -3.79
C GLY A 113 -13.69 -7.29 -2.41
N SER A 114 -14.31 -6.11 -2.29
CA SER A 114 -14.36 -5.33 -1.04
C SER A 114 -15.48 -5.74 -0.10
N MET A 115 -16.37 -6.65 -0.51
CA MET A 115 -17.46 -7.16 0.32
C MET A 115 -16.91 -8.12 1.37
N SER A 116 -17.36 -7.94 2.62
CA SER A 116 -17.02 -8.86 3.69
C SER A 116 -17.63 -10.25 3.48
N PHE A 117 -17.02 -11.27 4.08
CA PHE A 117 -17.53 -12.64 4.04
C PHE A 117 -18.99 -12.76 4.53
N PRO A 118 -19.40 -12.11 5.65
CA PRO A 118 -20.83 -12.07 6.01
C PRO A 118 -21.71 -11.34 5.00
N GLY A 119 -21.18 -10.31 4.33
CA GLY A 119 -21.87 -9.62 3.24
C GLY A 119 -22.14 -10.55 2.05
N HIS A 120 -21.14 -11.38 1.68
CA HIS A 120 -21.31 -12.43 0.68
C HIS A 120 -22.33 -13.49 1.11
N LYS A 121 -22.25 -14.00 2.35
CA LYS A 121 -23.24 -14.96 2.88
C LYS A 121 -24.66 -14.41 2.78
N ARG A 122 -24.91 -13.18 3.25
CA ARG A 122 -26.22 -12.52 3.16
C ARG A 122 -26.72 -12.37 1.73
N LYS A 123 -25.83 -11.98 0.80
CA LYS A 123 -26.18 -11.85 -0.62
C LYS A 123 -26.55 -13.21 -1.22
N MET A 124 -25.77 -14.24 -0.95
CA MET A 124 -26.02 -15.58 -1.46
C MET A 124 -27.28 -16.22 -0.88
N THR A 125 -27.54 -16.07 0.42
CA THR A 125 -28.79 -16.53 1.04
C THR A 125 -30.02 -15.86 0.42
N LYS A 126 -29.95 -14.55 0.14
CA LYS A 126 -31.04 -13.87 -0.58
C LYS A 126 -31.26 -14.40 -2.00
N LEU A 127 -30.19 -14.77 -2.71
CA LEU A 127 -30.28 -15.28 -4.08
C LEU A 127 -30.75 -16.74 -4.14
N LYS A 128 -30.32 -17.59 -3.20
CA LYS A 128 -30.72 -18.99 -3.13
C LYS A 128 -32.07 -19.20 -2.45
N GLY A 129 -32.53 -18.26 -1.63
CA GLY A 129 -33.75 -18.40 -0.83
C GLY A 129 -33.57 -19.26 0.43
N GLU A 130 -32.36 -19.79 0.67
CA GLU A 130 -32.05 -20.70 1.77
C GLU A 130 -30.71 -20.33 2.45
N GLU A 131 -30.49 -20.84 3.66
CA GLU A 131 -29.23 -20.59 4.36
C GLU A 131 -28.06 -21.23 3.60
N VAL A 132 -27.00 -20.42 3.37
CA VAL A 132 -25.81 -20.86 2.64
C VAL A 132 -24.69 -21.17 3.62
N PHE A 133 -24.04 -22.33 3.44
CA PHE A 133 -22.95 -22.75 4.32
C PHE A 133 -21.67 -21.96 4.07
N ASN A 134 -20.83 -21.86 5.09
CA ASN A 134 -19.56 -21.12 5.00
C ASN A 134 -18.63 -21.70 3.92
N VAL A 135 -18.68 -23.02 3.66
CA VAL A 135 -17.88 -23.66 2.61
C VAL A 135 -18.27 -23.13 1.24
N GLU A 136 -19.56 -22.97 0.96
CA GLU A 136 -20.05 -22.42 -0.30
C GLU A 136 -19.65 -20.94 -0.46
N VAL A 137 -19.71 -20.15 0.62
CA VAL A 137 -19.23 -18.76 0.62
C VAL A 137 -17.72 -18.70 0.38
N PHE A 138 -16.97 -19.64 0.94
CA PHE A 138 -15.54 -19.74 0.71
C PHE A 138 -15.24 -20.04 -0.75
N GLU A 139 -15.88 -21.05 -1.34
CA GLU A 139 -15.74 -21.37 -2.78
C GLU A 139 -16.10 -20.18 -3.68
N GLU A 140 -17.22 -19.52 -3.40
CA GLU A 140 -17.71 -18.36 -4.15
C GLU A 140 -16.71 -17.19 -4.17
N THR A 141 -16.02 -17.00 -3.04
CA THR A 141 -15.10 -15.88 -2.80
C THR A 141 -13.64 -16.23 -3.04
N HIS A 142 -13.32 -17.51 -3.30
CA HIS A 142 -11.94 -17.98 -3.50
C HIS A 142 -11.72 -18.81 -4.78
N LYS A 143 -12.73 -18.93 -5.65
CA LYS A 143 -12.58 -19.45 -7.02
C LYS A 143 -12.21 -18.33 -8.00
N LYS A 144 -11.37 -18.67 -8.99
CA LYS A 144 -10.93 -17.75 -10.04
C LYS A 144 -12.10 -17.47 -10.99
N ARG A 145 -12.28 -16.20 -11.38
CA ARG A 145 -13.14 -15.86 -12.51
C ARG A 145 -12.37 -16.07 -13.81
N ASN A 146 -12.98 -16.74 -14.77
CA ASN A 146 -12.53 -16.83 -16.14
C ASN A 146 -12.64 -15.46 -16.82
N LYS A 147 -11.99 -15.29 -17.98
CA LYS A 147 -11.90 -13.99 -18.69
C LYS A 147 -13.26 -13.48 -19.19
N ASP A 148 -14.19 -14.39 -19.44
CA ASP A 148 -15.59 -14.21 -19.80
C ASP A 148 -16.51 -13.94 -18.60
N GLY A 149 -15.96 -13.88 -17.38
CA GLY A 149 -16.72 -13.56 -16.16
C GLY A 149 -17.40 -14.76 -15.51
N THR A 150 -17.37 -15.94 -16.16
CA THR A 150 -17.77 -17.21 -15.55
C THR A 150 -16.76 -17.63 -14.48
N ARG A 151 -17.13 -18.52 -13.56
CA ARG A 151 -16.20 -19.03 -12.55
C ARG A 151 -15.57 -20.32 -13.07
N GLY A 152 -14.25 -20.43 -12.97
CA GLY A 152 -13.54 -21.67 -13.31
C GLY A 152 -13.86 -22.76 -12.30
N GLU A 153 -13.93 -24.00 -12.79
CA GLU A 153 -14.02 -25.21 -11.97
C GLU A 153 -12.81 -25.37 -11.05
#